data_AF-A0A7R9YZL0-F1
#
_entry.id   AF-A0A7R9YZL0-F1
#
_cell.length_a   1.000
_cell.length_b   1.000
_cell.length_c   1.000
_cell.angle_alpha   90.00
_cell.angle_beta   90.00
_cell.angle_gamma   90.00
#
_symmetry.space_group_name_H-M   'P 1'
#
loop_
_entity.id
_entity.type
_entity.pdbx_description
1 polymer ?
#
loop_
_entity_poly.entity_id
_entity_poly.type
_entity_poly.pdbx_seq_one_letter_code
_entity_poly.pdbx_strand_id
1 'polypeptide(L)'
;MTMLIHEGVKAEKAFAADGTVPDPSKADNEEHRIVLTIIARELKKNPTRWASYETRCKGVSEETTTGVHRLYRMEKEGTLLWPAINVNDSVTKSKFDNLYGCKHS
;
A
#
# COMPACT_ATOMS: atom_id res chain seq x y z
N MET A 1 1.23 -2.18 4.54
CA MET A 1 1.92 -3.07 3.58
C MET A 1 1.56 -2.74 2.14
N THR A 2 0.27 -2.75 1.76
CA THR A 2 -0.20 -2.46 0.39
C THR A 2 0.39 -1.17 -0.20
N MET A 3 0.33 -0.07 0.55
CA MET A 3 0.89 1.23 0.13
C MET A 3 2.39 1.15 -0.21
N LEU A 4 3.19 0.51 0.64
CA LEU A 4 4.64 0.40 0.45
C LEU A 4 4.99 -0.30 -0.87
N ILE A 5 4.28 -1.38 -1.21
CA ILE A 5 4.57 -2.13 -2.44
C ILE A 5 4.11 -1.32 -3.66
N HIS A 6 2.95 -0.66 -3.61
CA HIS A 6 2.46 0.15 -4.74
C HIS A 6 3.40 1.33 -5.04
N GLU A 7 3.78 2.11 -4.01
CA GLU A 7 4.76 3.19 -4.18
C GLU A 7 6.15 2.67 -4.55
N GLY A 8 6.53 1.50 -4.02
CA GLY A 8 7.77 0.84 -4.37
C GLY A 8 7.87 0.46 -5.85
N VAL A 9 6.84 -0.16 -6.41
CA VAL A 9 6.75 -0.50 -7.84
C VAL A 9 6.77 0.75 -8.71
N LYS A 10 6.04 1.80 -8.31
CA LYS A 10 6.05 3.09 -9.01
C LYS A 10 7.46 3.71 -9.03
N ALA A 11 8.15 3.69 -7.90
CA ALA A 11 9.52 4.18 -7.80
C ALA A 11 10.50 3.35 -8.63
N GLU A 12 10.37 2.02 -8.66
CA GLU A 12 11.20 1.15 -9.49
C GLU A 12 11.00 1.41 -10.98
N LYS A 13 9.74 1.62 -11.41
CA LYS A 13 9.42 1.99 -12.80
C LYS A 13 10.03 3.34 -13.19
N ALA A 14 9.93 4.35 -12.32
CA ALA A 14 10.56 5.65 -12.55
C ALA A 14 12.09 5.55 -12.61
N PHE A 15 12.70 4.85 -11.64
CA PHE A 15 14.13 4.63 -11.60
C PHE A 15 14.68 3.90 -12.83
N ALA A 16 13.95 2.89 -13.33
CA ALA A 16 14.32 2.20 -14.55
C ALA A 16 14.20 3.08 -15.80
N ALA A 17 13.27 4.04 -15.80
CA ALA A 17 13.04 4.92 -16.94
C ALA A 17 14.08 6.05 -17.04
N ASP A 18 14.41 6.72 -15.93
CA ASP A 18 15.24 7.93 -15.93
C ASP A 18 16.19 8.06 -14.72
N GLY A 19 16.29 7.03 -13.88
CA GLY A 19 17.13 7.06 -12.67
C GLY A 19 16.52 7.87 -11.51
N THR A 20 15.27 8.32 -11.60
CA THR A 20 14.60 9.07 -10.54
C THR A 20 14.51 8.25 -9.26
N VAL A 21 14.93 8.87 -8.15
CA VAL A 21 14.79 8.33 -6.80
C VAL A 21 13.72 9.14 -6.07
N PRO A 22 12.81 8.49 -5.31
CA PRO A 22 11.80 9.22 -4.54
C PRO A 22 12.42 10.18 -3.52
N ASP A 23 11.81 11.36 -3.39
CA ASP A 23 12.21 12.41 -2.46
C ASP A 23 11.24 12.46 -1.27
N PRO A 24 11.66 12.06 -0.05
CA PRO A 24 10.80 12.07 1.12
C PRO A 24 10.25 13.45 1.50
N SER A 25 10.88 14.54 1.05
CA SER A 25 10.40 15.91 1.33
C SER A 25 9.09 16.24 0.60
N LYS A 26 8.74 15.48 -0.44
CA LYS A 26 7.50 15.64 -1.22
C LYS A 26 6.32 14.83 -0.66
N ALA A 27 6.47 14.23 0.51
CA ALA A 27 5.42 13.42 1.11
C ALA A 27 4.25 14.27 1.64
N ASP A 28 3.02 13.77 1.46
CA ASP A 28 1.81 14.44 1.94
C ASP A 28 1.61 14.35 3.46
N ASN A 29 2.24 13.37 4.11
CA ASN A 29 2.15 13.13 5.55
C ASN A 29 3.36 12.32 6.06
N GLU A 30 3.44 12.15 7.38
CA GLU A 30 4.55 11.46 8.04
C GLU A 30 4.69 9.98 7.66
N GLU A 31 3.58 9.23 7.55
CA GLU A 31 3.60 7.83 7.13
C GLU A 31 4.17 7.72 5.70
N HIS A 32 3.71 8.59 4.81
CA HIS A 32 4.18 8.66 3.43
C HIS A 32 5.68 9.02 3.37
N ARG A 33 6.14 9.96 4.21
CA ARG A 33 7.57 10.33 4.30
C ARG A 33 8.44 9.14 4.70
N ILE A 34 8.01 8.37 5.69
CA ILE A 34 8.71 7.15 6.13
C ILE A 34 8.74 6.12 4.99
N VAL A 35 7.63 5.93 4.28
CA VAL A 35 7.55 5.03 3.12
C VAL A 35 8.52 5.44 2.01
N LEU A 36 8.52 6.70 1.59
CA LEU A 36 9.45 7.21 0.57
C LEU A 36 10.91 7.07 1.00
N THR A 37 11.20 7.30 2.28
CA THR A 37 12.56 7.14 2.85
C THR A 37 13.02 5.69 2.75
N ILE A 38 12.15 4.74 3.10
CA ILE A 38 12.44 3.30 2.99
C ILE A 38 12.65 2.93 1.53
N ILE A 39 11.77 3.35 0.62
CA ILE A 39 11.87 3.03 -0.80
C ILE A 39 13.19 3.57 -1.37
N ALA A 40 13.50 4.85 -1.17
CA ALA A 40 14.73 5.47 -1.66
C ALA A 40 15.99 4.75 -1.16
N ARG A 41 15.97 4.23 0.07
CA ARG A 41 17.06 3.44 0.64
C ARG A 41 17.18 2.06 -0.01
N GLU A 42 16.07 1.35 -0.19
CA GLU A 42 16.07 -0.01 -0.74
C GLU A 42 16.31 -0.05 -2.25
N LEU A 43 15.87 0.97 -2.99
CA LEU A 43 16.04 1.11 -4.44
C LEU A 43 17.51 1.05 -4.86
N LYS A 44 18.41 1.66 -4.06
CA LYS A 44 19.87 1.63 -4.29
C LYS A 44 20.48 0.24 -4.10
N LYS A 45 19.83 -0.63 -3.32
CA LYS A 45 20.32 -1.97 -2.99
C LYS A 45 19.75 -3.03 -3.92
N ASN A 46 18.45 -2.94 -4.22
CA ASN A 46 17.76 -3.85 -5.13
C ASN A 46 16.65 -3.07 -5.85
N PRO A 47 16.87 -2.66 -7.10
CA PRO A 47 15.91 -1.87 -7.88
C PRO A 47 14.75 -2.69 -8.48
N THR A 48 14.61 -3.96 -8.11
CA THR A 48 13.55 -4.87 -8.58
C THR A 48 12.82 -5.57 -7.45
N ARG A 49 13.06 -5.11 -6.21
CA ARG A 49 12.52 -5.71 -4.99
C ARG A 49 11.00 -5.74 -5.03
N TRP A 50 10.36 -4.62 -5.37
CA TRP A 50 8.91 -4.45 -5.29
C TRP A 50 8.19 -5.05 -6.49
N ALA A 51 8.76 -4.98 -7.69
CA ALA A 51 8.29 -5.70 -8.88
C ALA A 51 8.21 -7.23 -8.63
N SER A 52 9.14 -7.78 -7.84
CA SER A 52 9.07 -9.19 -7.44
C SER A 52 7.82 -9.52 -6.60
N TYR A 53 7.31 -8.57 -5.80
CA TYR A 53 6.07 -8.77 -5.04
C TYR A 53 4.83 -8.53 -5.89
N GLU A 54 4.84 -7.56 -6.82
CA GLU A 54 3.76 -7.34 -7.79
C GLU A 54 3.42 -8.64 -8.53
N THR A 55 4.45 -9.37 -8.99
CA THR A 55 4.26 -10.64 -9.73
C THR A 55 3.91 -11.84 -8.85
N ARG A 56 4.30 -11.85 -7.58
CA ARG A 56 4.11 -13.00 -6.67
C ARG A 56 2.86 -12.90 -5.81
N CYS A 57 2.36 -11.69 -5.58
CA CYS A 57 1.18 -11.46 -4.75
C CYS A 57 -0.08 -11.84 -5.50
N LYS A 58 -0.89 -12.75 -4.94
CA LYS A 58 -2.18 -13.15 -5.54
C LYS A 58 -3.33 -12.21 -5.17
N GLY A 59 -3.17 -11.43 -4.11
CA GLY A 59 -4.20 -10.53 -3.62
C GLY A 59 -3.96 -10.08 -2.18
N VAL A 60 -4.84 -9.20 -1.70
CA VAL A 60 -4.82 -8.70 -0.32
C VAL A 60 -6.22 -8.77 0.31
N SER A 61 -6.29 -9.14 1.59
CA SER A 61 -7.50 -9.04 2.41
C SER A 61 -7.33 -7.89 3.40
N GLU A 62 -8.13 -6.84 3.27
CA GLU A 62 -8.00 -5.63 4.10
C GLU A 62 -9.06 -5.58 5.20
N GLU A 63 -8.58 -5.37 6.41
CA GLU A 63 -9.36 -5.50 7.64
C GLU A 63 -9.98 -4.19 8.10
N THR A 64 -9.37 -3.06 7.75
CA THR A 64 -9.76 -1.76 8.32
C THR A 64 -10.52 -0.90 7.32
N THR A 65 -11.44 -0.07 7.81
CA THR A 65 -12.18 0.89 6.98
C THR A 65 -11.25 1.83 6.21
N THR A 66 -10.20 2.35 6.87
CA THR A 66 -9.22 3.25 6.23
C THR A 66 -8.43 2.55 5.12
N GLY A 67 -8.00 1.31 5.35
CA GLY A 67 -7.31 0.53 4.32
C GLY A 67 -8.20 0.27 3.11
N VAL A 68 -9.47 -0.08 3.34
CA VAL A 68 -10.48 -0.28 2.28
C VAL A 68 -10.70 0.97 1.44
N HIS A 69 -10.78 2.16 2.06
CA HIS A 69 -10.88 3.41 1.30
C HIS A 69 -9.66 3.64 0.37
N ARG A 70 -8.45 3.29 0.82
CA ARG A 70 -7.24 3.36 0.00
C ARG A 70 -7.32 2.38 -1.18
N LEU A 71 -7.81 1.15 -0.96
CA LEU A 71 -8.02 0.16 -2.02
C LEU A 71 -8.99 0.64 -3.10
N TYR A 72 -10.15 1.18 -2.70
CA TYR A 72 -11.14 1.72 -3.66
C TYR A 72 -10.59 2.89 -4.48
N ARG A 73 -9.75 3.74 -3.88
CA ARG A 73 -9.10 4.82 -4.62
C ARG A 73 -8.16 4.27 -5.69
N MET A 74 -7.32 3.29 -5.33
CA MET A 74 -6.40 2.65 -6.29
C MET A 74 -7.14 1.87 -7.39
N GLU A 75 -8.26 1.22 -7.06
CA GLU A 75 -9.12 0.56 -8.04
C GLU A 75 -9.69 1.56 -9.05
N LYS A 76 -10.26 2.68 -8.57
CA LYS A 76 -10.80 3.75 -9.43
C LYS A 76 -9.74 4.42 -10.30
N GLU A 77 -8.53 4.57 -9.78
CA GLU A 77 -7.39 5.12 -10.52
C GLU A 77 -6.73 4.09 -11.46
N GLY A 78 -7.14 2.82 -11.43
CA GLY A 78 -6.52 1.74 -12.20
C GLY A 78 -5.09 1.39 -11.77
N THR A 79 -4.70 1.79 -10.55
CA THR A 79 -3.34 1.60 -10.01
C THR A 79 -3.24 0.40 -9.07
N LEU A 80 -4.36 -0.24 -8.73
CA LEU A 80 -4.38 -1.43 -7.89
C LEU A 80 -3.67 -2.61 -8.58
N LEU A 81 -2.58 -3.07 -7.98
CA LEU A 81 -1.67 -4.06 -8.57
C LEU A 81 -2.20 -5.51 -8.55
N TRP A 82 -3.08 -5.84 -7.61
CA TRP A 82 -3.62 -7.20 -7.44
C TRP A 82 -5.04 -7.17 -6.86
N PRO A 83 -5.82 -8.26 -6.99
CA PRO A 83 -7.15 -8.36 -6.42
C PRO A 83 -7.17 -8.06 -4.92
N ALA A 84 -8.20 -7.33 -4.47
CA ALA A 84 -8.38 -7.00 -3.07
C ALA A 84 -9.75 -7.45 -2.57
N ILE A 85 -9.78 -8.03 -1.37
CA ILE A 85 -11.01 -8.41 -0.67
C ILE A 85 -11.17 -7.46 0.51
N ASN A 86 -12.30 -6.75 0.51
CA ASN A 86 -12.75 -5.94 1.63
C ASN A 86 -13.36 -6.86 2.71
N VAL A 87 -12.56 -7.18 3.74
CA VAL A 87 -13.03 -8.01 4.86
C VAL A 87 -13.81 -7.14 5.86
N ASN A 88 -13.43 -5.86 6.00
CA ASN A 88 -14.06 -4.93 6.93
C ASN A 88 -15.59 -4.89 6.79
N ASP A 89 -16.11 -4.87 5.56
CA ASP A 89 -17.54 -4.73 5.29
C ASP A 89 -18.33 -6.03 5.44
N SER A 90 -17.68 -7.14 5.79
CA SER A 90 -18.39 -8.33 6.25
C SER A 90 -19.22 -7.97 7.50
N VAL A 91 -20.48 -8.41 7.53
CA VAL A 91 -21.41 -8.10 8.64
C VAL A 91 -20.83 -8.56 9.98
N THR A 92 -20.24 -9.75 10.01
CA THR A 92 -19.60 -10.34 11.19
C THR A 92 -18.31 -9.65 11.60
N LYS A 93 -17.76 -8.75 10.78
CA LYS A 93 -16.61 -7.90 11.11
C LYS A 93 -17.10 -6.53 11.57
N SER A 94 -17.63 -5.73 10.64
CA SER A 94 -17.99 -4.33 10.91
C SER A 94 -18.98 -4.12 12.06
N LYS A 95 -19.93 -5.04 12.25
CA LYS A 95 -20.95 -4.91 13.31
C LYS A 95 -20.58 -5.56 14.63
N PHE A 96 -19.46 -6.28 14.68
CA PHE A 96 -19.00 -6.93 15.91
C PHE A 96 -17.68 -6.35 16.37
N ASP A 97 -16.63 -6.52 15.57
CA ASP A 97 -15.27 -6.08 15.90
C ASP A 97 -15.22 -4.56 16.15
N ASN A 98 -15.69 -3.76 15.18
CA ASN A 98 -15.63 -2.29 15.32
C ASN A 98 -16.53 -1.77 16.45
N LEU A 99 -17.62 -2.46 16.79
CA LEU A 99 -18.62 -1.97 17.75
C LEU A 99 -18.32 -2.45 19.19
N TYR A 100 -18.06 -3.74 19.35
CA TYR A 100 -17.84 -4.34 20.66
C TYR A 100 -16.35 -4.39 21.04
N GLY A 101 -15.43 -4.48 20.07
CA GLY A 101 -13.99 -4.44 20.33
C GLY A 101 -13.58 -3.10 20.96
N CYS A 102 -13.97 -1.97 20.36
CA CYS A 102 -13.69 -0.64 20.88
C CYS A 102 -14.35 -0.34 22.25
N LYS A 103 -15.37 -1.09 22.66
CA LYS A 103 -16.06 -0.90 23.95
C LYS A 103 -15.33 -1.57 25.13
N HIS A 104 -14.45 -2.54 24.85
CA HIS A 104 -13.77 -3.33 25.87
C HIS A 104 -12.24 -3.11 25.90
N SER A 105 -11.70 -2.37 24.93
CA SER A 105 -10.26 -2.11 24.77
C SER A 105 -9.72 -1.03 25.71
#